data_AF-A0A4Q7B8G5-F1
#
_entry.id   AF-A0A4Q7B8G5-F1
#
_cell.length_a   1.000
_cell.length_b   1.000
_cell.length_c   1.000
_cell.angle_alpha   90.00
_cell.angle_beta   90.00
_cell.angle_gamma   90.00
#
_symmetry.space_group_name_H-M   'P 1'
#
loop_
_entity.id
_entity.type
_entity.pdbx_description
1 polymer ?
#
loop_
_entity_poly.entity_id
_entity_poly.type
_entity_poly.pdbx_seq_one_letter_code
_entity_poly.pdbx_strand_id
1 'polypeptide(L)'
;MQNKLDNIIQELKELSGNSRLNIELPDDIFISAYERKIGFIFPKDYKKVLKEISNIFYGTIELASLTDEKECYRGLSQILNDAREQGLPEDWLPICEDNGSYYCLSPNHK
;
A
#
# COMPACT_ATOMS: atom_id res chain seq x y z
N MET A 1 -12.08 10.79 -20.78
CA MET A 1 -10.67 10.35 -20.73
C MET A 1 -10.56 9.40 -19.55
N GLN A 2 -10.30 8.12 -19.79
CA GLN A 2 -9.98 7.19 -18.72
C GLN A 2 -8.68 7.69 -18.06
N ASN A 3 -8.66 7.83 -16.72
CA ASN A 3 -7.47 8.28 -16.00
C ASN A 3 -6.34 7.25 -16.23
N LYS A 4 -5.09 7.69 -16.46
CA LYS A 4 -3.92 6.81 -16.65
C LYS A 4 -3.84 5.72 -15.56
N LEU A 5 -4.13 6.08 -14.31
CA LEU A 5 -4.15 5.15 -13.19
C LEU A 5 -5.18 4.03 -13.37
N ASP A 6 -6.37 4.36 -13.89
CA ASP A 6 -7.46 3.39 -14.07
C ASP A 6 -7.09 2.34 -15.11
N ASN A 7 -6.36 2.75 -16.16
CA ASN A 7 -5.85 1.82 -17.16
C ASN A 7 -4.83 0.86 -16.55
N ILE A 8 -3.90 1.34 -15.72
CA ILE A 8 -2.90 0.51 -15.04
C ILE A 8 -3.55 -0.46 -14.04
N ILE A 9 -4.55 0.01 -13.29
CA ILE A 9 -5.32 -0.83 -12.38
C ILE A 9 -6.00 -1.98 -13.15
N GLN A 10 -6.60 -1.66 -14.31
CA GLN A 10 -7.27 -2.66 -15.14
C GLN A 10 -6.28 -3.65 -15.76
N GLU A 11 -5.16 -3.16 -16.28
CA GLU A 11 -4.08 -4.00 -16.83
C GLU A 11 -3.54 -4.97 -15.77
N LEU A 12 -3.32 -4.53 -14.53
CA LEU A 12 -2.84 -5.40 -13.45
C LEU A 12 -3.87 -6.48 -13.06
N LYS A 13 -5.18 -6.14 -13.08
CA LYS A 13 -6.25 -7.13 -12.85
C LYS A 13 -6.25 -8.21 -13.93
N GLU A 14 -6.01 -7.83 -15.18
CA GLU A 14 -5.95 -8.75 -16.33
C GLU A 14 -4.70 -9.63 -16.28
N LEU A 15 -3.53 -9.03 -16.08
CA LEU A 15 -2.25 -9.73 -16.04
C LEU A 15 -2.14 -10.71 -14.85
N SER A 16 -2.74 -10.38 -13.72
CA SER A 16 -2.79 -11.28 -12.56
C SER A 16 -3.74 -12.46 -12.74
N GLY A 17 -4.54 -12.50 -13.81
CA GLY A 17 -5.59 -13.50 -13.98
C GLY A 17 -6.65 -13.44 -12.87
N ASN A 18 -6.83 -12.27 -12.25
CA ASN A 18 -7.61 -12.07 -11.02
C ASN A 18 -7.13 -12.89 -9.80
N SER A 19 -5.86 -13.34 -9.79
CA SER A 19 -5.26 -13.96 -8.61
C SER A 19 -5.17 -12.95 -7.47
N ARG A 20 -5.73 -13.31 -6.31
CA ARG A 20 -5.75 -12.46 -5.12
C ARG A 20 -5.29 -13.23 -3.90
N LEU A 21 -4.64 -12.48 -3.02
CA LEU A 21 -4.31 -12.90 -1.68
C LEU A 21 -5.60 -12.98 -0.87
N ASN A 22 -5.60 -13.84 0.15
CA ASN A 22 -6.72 -13.96 1.07
C ASN A 22 -6.73 -12.81 2.09
N ILE A 23 -6.80 -11.58 1.59
CA ILE A 23 -6.82 -10.32 2.36
C ILE A 23 -7.94 -9.47 1.77
N GLU A 24 -8.78 -8.93 2.64
CA GLU A 24 -9.89 -8.08 2.24
C GLU A 24 -9.38 -6.69 1.81
N LEU A 25 -9.98 -6.14 0.75
CA LEU A 25 -9.64 -4.79 0.32
C LEU A 25 -10.20 -3.80 1.34
N PRO A 26 -9.41 -2.80 1.77
CA PRO A 26 -9.87 -1.83 2.75
C PRO A 26 -10.95 -0.92 2.14
N ASP A 27 -11.88 -0.45 2.96
CA ASP A 27 -12.84 0.60 2.59
C ASP A 27 -12.37 1.99 3.05
N ASP A 28 -13.13 3.04 2.70
CA ASP A 28 -12.79 4.41 3.08
C ASP A 28 -12.81 4.65 4.60
N ILE A 29 -13.64 3.92 5.35
CA ILE A 29 -13.74 4.04 6.81
C ILE A 29 -12.47 3.47 7.45
N PHE A 30 -12.06 2.28 7.02
CA PHE A 30 -10.88 1.60 7.51
C PHE A 30 -9.61 2.38 7.14
N ILE A 31 -9.49 2.86 5.90
CA ILE A 31 -8.39 3.73 5.48
C ILE A 31 -8.31 4.97 6.36
N SER A 32 -9.42 5.66 6.58
CA SER A 32 -9.45 6.88 7.41
C SER A 32 -9.06 6.61 8.86
N ALA A 33 -9.45 5.46 9.41
CA ALA A 33 -9.03 5.03 10.74
C ALA A 33 -7.52 4.74 10.79
N TYR A 34 -6.99 4.09 9.75
CA TYR A 34 -5.58 3.77 9.62
C TYR A 34 -4.72 5.03 9.48
N GLU A 35 -5.11 5.99 8.63
CA GLU A 35 -4.45 7.29 8.46
C GLU A 35 -4.31 8.02 9.81
N ARG A 36 -5.37 8.02 10.63
CA ARG A 36 -5.34 8.59 11.99
C ARG A 36 -4.41 7.84 12.93
N LYS A 37 -4.42 6.50 12.87
CA LYS A 37 -3.59 5.62 13.71
C LYS A 37 -2.10 5.87 13.49
N ILE A 38 -1.68 6.02 12.24
CA ILE A 38 -0.26 6.17 11.88
C ILE A 38 0.17 7.65 11.73
N GLY A 39 -0.77 8.60 11.76
CA GLY A 39 -0.48 10.03 11.64
C GLY A 39 -0.10 10.47 10.22
N PHE A 40 -0.56 9.77 9.18
CA PHE A 40 -0.21 10.04 7.78
C PHE A 40 -1.46 10.05 6.91
N ILE A 41 -1.63 11.08 6.07
CA ILE A 41 -2.74 11.16 5.10
C ILE A 41 -2.30 10.58 3.76
N PHE A 42 -2.98 9.53 3.31
CA PHE A 42 -2.67 8.88 2.04
C PHE A 42 -3.08 9.73 0.84
N PRO A 43 -2.22 9.80 -0.19
CA PRO A 43 -2.59 10.41 -1.46
C PRO A 43 -3.83 9.75 -2.06
N LYS A 44 -4.63 10.53 -2.80
CA LYS A 44 -5.87 10.06 -3.41
C LYS A 44 -5.64 8.84 -4.31
N ASP A 45 -4.57 8.86 -5.11
CA ASP A 45 -4.24 7.78 -6.03
C ASP A 45 -3.82 6.51 -5.29
N TYR A 46 -3.05 6.64 -4.20
CA TYR A 46 -2.69 5.51 -3.36
C TYR A 46 -3.92 4.89 -2.69
N LYS A 47 -4.86 5.70 -2.19
CA LYS A 47 -6.14 5.19 -1.68
C LYS A 47 -6.92 4.42 -2.74
N LYS A 48 -6.92 4.86 -3.99
CA LYS A 48 -7.57 4.13 -5.08
C LYS A 48 -6.92 2.76 -5.32
N VAL A 49 -5.59 2.73 -5.38
CA VAL A 49 -4.82 1.48 -5.51
C VAL A 49 -5.14 0.53 -4.34
N LEU A 50 -5.13 1.03 -3.10
CA LEU A 50 -5.44 0.24 -1.92
C LEU A 50 -6.82 -0.43 -2.00
N LYS A 51 -7.86 0.34 -2.34
CA LYS A 51 -9.23 -0.16 -2.41
C LYS A 51 -9.51 -1.10 -3.56
N GLU A 52 -8.72 -1.07 -4.62
CA GLU A 52 -9.03 -1.83 -5.84
C GLU A 52 -8.12 -3.04 -6.07
N ILE A 53 -6.84 -2.96 -5.68
CA ILE A 53 -5.81 -3.91 -6.11
C ILE A 53 -4.74 -4.21 -5.05
N SER A 54 -4.82 -3.73 -3.81
CA SER A 54 -3.78 -4.03 -2.79
C SER A 54 -3.64 -5.51 -2.44
N ASN A 55 -4.64 -6.34 -2.74
CA ASN A 55 -4.60 -7.77 -2.53
C ASN A 55 -4.27 -8.57 -3.80
N ILE A 56 -3.93 -7.92 -4.92
CA ILE A 56 -3.45 -8.63 -6.11
C ILE A 56 -2.03 -9.13 -5.87
N PHE A 57 -1.80 -10.40 -6.19
CA PHE A 57 -0.47 -10.98 -6.24
C PHE A 57 0.00 -11.08 -7.69
N TYR A 58 1.00 -10.30 -8.05
CA TYR A 58 1.59 -10.30 -9.39
C TYR A 58 3.07 -9.94 -9.37
N GLY A 59 3.91 -10.80 -9.95
CA GLY A 59 5.36 -10.61 -9.97
C GLY A 59 6.00 -10.88 -8.60
N THR A 60 6.98 -10.04 -8.23
CA THR A 60 7.76 -10.17 -6.98
C THR A 60 7.59 -8.99 -6.03
N ILE A 61 6.80 -7.99 -6.41
CA ILE A 61 6.59 -6.78 -5.62
C ILE A 61 5.18 -6.81 -5.05
N GLU A 62 5.08 -6.67 -3.73
CA GLU A 62 3.82 -6.73 -3.01
C GLU A 62 3.58 -5.42 -2.26
N LEU A 63 2.39 -4.86 -2.42
CA LEU A 63 1.99 -3.68 -1.64
C LEU A 63 1.81 -4.04 -0.17
N ALA A 64 2.18 -3.11 0.70
CA ALA A 64 1.89 -3.16 2.11
C ALA A 64 0.36 -3.25 2.31
N SER A 65 -0.06 -4.18 3.15
CA SER A 65 -1.46 -4.42 3.48
C SER A 65 -1.87 -3.56 4.67
N LEU A 66 -3.02 -2.90 4.55
CA LEU A 66 -3.66 -2.29 5.71
C LEU A 66 -4.31 -3.40 6.53
N THR A 67 -3.78 -3.65 7.72
CA THR A 67 -4.30 -4.66 8.63
C THR A 67 -4.02 -4.28 10.09
N ASP A 68 -4.90 -4.72 10.97
CA ASP A 68 -4.70 -4.67 12.43
C ASP A 68 -4.12 -5.98 12.99
N GLU A 69 -3.91 -6.98 12.14
CA GLU A 69 -3.20 -8.21 12.51
C GLU A 69 -1.74 -7.88 12.84
N LYS A 70 -1.31 -8.26 14.05
CA LYS A 70 0.05 -8.01 14.52
C LYS A 70 1.11 -8.82 13.76
N GLU A 71 0.74 -10.00 13.26
CA GLU A 71 1.64 -10.97 12.63
C GLU A 71 1.43 -11.03 11.11
N CYS A 72 1.32 -9.87 10.45
CA CYS A 72 1.26 -9.79 8.99
C CYS A 72 2.61 -9.29 8.46
N TYR A 73 3.33 -10.14 7.71
CA TYR A 73 4.64 -9.78 7.15
C TYR A 73 4.59 -8.58 6.19
N ARG A 74 3.40 -8.27 5.65
CA ARG A 74 3.14 -7.08 4.82
C ARG A 74 2.39 -5.98 5.54
N GLY A 75 2.18 -6.10 6.85
CA GLY A 75 1.42 -5.14 7.62
C GLY A 75 2.08 -3.77 7.53
N LEU A 76 1.35 -2.77 7.01
CA LEU A 76 1.89 -1.43 6.80
C LEU A 76 2.49 -0.84 8.09
N SER A 77 1.84 -1.05 9.25
CA SER A 77 2.39 -0.60 10.54
C SER A 77 3.73 -1.24 10.89
N GLN A 78 3.91 -2.54 10.62
CA GLN A 78 5.18 -3.22 10.89
C GLN A 78 6.28 -2.71 9.95
N ILE A 79 5.99 -2.68 8.65
CA ILE A 79 6.89 -2.14 7.62
C ILE A 79 7.30 -0.70 7.95
N LEU A 80 6.35 0.13 8.38
CA LEU A 80 6.61 1.52 8.76
C LEU A 80 7.55 1.60 9.96
N ASN A 81 7.31 0.81 11.01
CA ASN A 81 8.18 0.78 12.19
C ASN A 81 9.60 0.31 11.82
N ASP A 82 9.72 -0.78 11.06
CA ASP A 82 11.02 -1.33 10.65
C ASP A 82 11.81 -0.33 9.78
N ALA A 83 11.13 0.36 8.86
CA ALA A 83 11.75 1.39 8.04
C ALA A 83 12.17 2.62 8.87
N ARG A 84 11.37 3.00 9.88
CA ARG A 84 11.70 4.09 10.81
C ARG A 84 12.92 3.78 11.66
N GLU A 85 13.03 2.55 12.18
CA GLU A 85 14.23 2.09 12.89
C GLU A 85 15.50 2.15 12.02
N GLN A 86 15.33 2.03 10.71
CA GLN A 86 16.40 2.15 9.71
C GLN A 86 16.62 3.59 9.20
N GLY A 87 15.91 4.58 9.76
CA GLY A 87 16.12 6.00 9.48
C GLY A 87 15.23 6.61 8.39
N LEU A 88 14.11 5.95 8.02
CA LEU A 88 13.16 6.52 7.07
C LEU A 88 12.57 7.85 7.64
N PRO A 89 12.57 8.96 6.87
CA PRO A 89 12.05 10.25 7.33
C PRO A 89 10.58 10.21 7.77
N GLU A 90 10.22 10.90 8.85
CA GLU A 90 8.89 10.88 9.48
C GLU A 90 7.72 11.22 8.55
N ASP A 91 8.00 12.02 7.52
CA ASP A 91 7.04 12.48 6.52
C ASP A 91 6.97 11.56 5.28
N TRP A 92 7.68 10.42 5.26
CA TRP A 92 7.63 9.42 4.19
C TRP A 92 6.80 8.20 4.62
N LEU A 93 6.09 7.60 3.69
CA LEU A 93 5.32 6.38 3.92
C LEU A 93 5.86 5.22 3.07
N PRO A 94 6.37 4.14 3.66
CA PRO A 94 6.72 2.95 2.91
C PRO A 94 5.44 2.25 2.45
N ILE A 95 5.37 1.86 1.18
CA ILE A 95 4.20 1.19 0.58
C ILE A 95 4.52 -0.21 0.07
N CYS A 96 5.79 -0.59 0.09
CA CYS A 96 6.31 -1.91 -0.26
C CYS A 96 7.69 -2.06 0.38
N GLU A 97 7.96 -3.26 0.89
CA GLU A 97 9.27 -3.70 1.34
C GLU A 97 9.75 -4.79 0.37
N ASP A 98 11.04 -4.76 0.04
CA ASP A 98 11.71 -5.74 -0.80
C ASP A 98 13.17 -5.89 -0.35
N ASN A 99 13.50 -7.05 0.24
CA ASN A 99 14.85 -7.43 0.66
C ASN A 99 15.55 -6.36 1.55
N GLY A 100 14.83 -5.80 2.51
CA GLY A 100 15.30 -4.75 3.43
C GLY A 100 15.33 -3.35 2.82
N SER A 101 14.86 -3.18 1.58
CA SER A 101 14.68 -1.88 0.94
C SER A 101 13.20 -1.51 0.92
N TYR A 102 12.90 -0.20 0.90
CA TYR A 102 11.53 0.29 0.95
C TYR A 102 11.22 1.22 -0.22
N TYR A 103 10.11 0.95 -0.91
CA TYR A 103 9.52 1.92 -1.83
C TYR A 103 8.60 2.83 -1.05
N CYS A 104 8.87 4.13 -1.09
CA CYS A 104 8.22 5.11 -0.23
C CYS A 104 7.52 6.22 -1.02
N LEU A 105 6.38 6.64 -0.50
CA LEU A 105 5.73 7.89 -0.87
C LEU A 105 6.36 9.03 -0.06
N SER A 106 6.93 10.00 -0.75
CA SER A 106 7.47 11.22 -0.13
C SER A 106 6.40 12.32 -0.09
N PRO A 107 6.47 13.32 0.81
CA PRO A 107 5.44 14.35 0.91
C PRO A 107 5.42 15.27 -0.32
N ASN A 108 6.54 15.36 -1.06
CA ASN A 108 6.70 16.19 -2.24
C ASN A 108 6.42 15.39 -3.53
N HIS A 109 5.25 14.75 -3.65
CA HIS A 109 4.80 14.13 -4.91
C HIS A 109 4.78 15.20 -6.02
N LYS A 110 5.91 15.41 -6.71
CA LYS A 110 6.06 16.24 -7.89
C LYS A 110 6.07 15.36 -9.13
#